data_AF-A0A3D9D2Q9-F1
#
_entry.id   AF-A0A3D9D2Q9-F1
#
_cell.length_a   1.000
_cell.length_b   1.000
_cell.length_c   1.000
_cell.angle_alpha   90.00
_cell.angle_beta   90.00
_cell.angle_gamma   90.00
#
_symmetry.space_group_name_H-M   'P 1'
#
loop_
_entity.id
_entity.type
_entity.pdbx_description
1 polymer ?
#
loop_
_entity_poly.entity_id
_entity_poly.type
_entity_poly.pdbx_seq_one_letter_code
_entity_poly.pdbx_strand_id
1 'polypeptide(L)'
;MFRPPKDAYLYLKEKIESNKGKFIEQRFDKFLCEIIISPQKIYKGSLNQRKVYTSRFLIQENVILEILWRVPLLRRDVEYLVNKNQSYFTNDEKRFYGSKIIKDIRAIKL
;
A
#
# COMPACT_ATOMS: atom_id res chain seq x y z
N MET A 1 -16.55 18.86 9.87
CA MET A 1 -15.48 18.04 10.47
C MET A 1 -15.55 16.64 9.87
N PHE A 2 -14.53 16.20 9.14
CA PHE A 2 -14.51 14.85 8.56
C PHE A 2 -13.89 13.89 9.59
N ARG A 3 -14.60 12.84 9.99
CA ARG A 3 -14.09 11.83 10.92
C ARG A 3 -13.60 10.64 10.10
N PRO A 4 -12.35 10.17 10.28
CA PRO A 4 -11.91 8.94 9.63
C PRO A 4 -12.84 7.77 10.06
N PRO A 5 -12.98 6.74 9.21
CA PRO A 5 -13.81 5.59 9.54
C PRO A 5 -13.37 4.97 10.87
N LYS A 6 -14.36 4.64 11.71
CA LYS A 6 -14.14 4.05 13.04
C LYS A 6 -13.51 2.65 12.96
N ASP A 7 -13.75 1.94 11.87
CA ASP A 7 -13.12 0.67 11.53
C ASP A 7 -12.46 0.76 10.15
N ALA A 8 -11.14 1.02 10.13
CA ALA A 8 -10.38 1.10 8.90
C ALA A 8 -10.29 -0.25 8.16
N TYR A 9 -10.35 -1.38 8.86
CA TYR A 9 -10.27 -2.69 8.23
C TYR A 9 -11.54 -2.97 7.43
N LEU A 10 -12.72 -2.79 8.05
CA LEU A 10 -14.00 -2.99 7.37
C LEU A 10 -14.13 -2.05 6.16
N TYR A 11 -13.78 -0.78 6.34
CA TYR A 11 -13.78 0.20 5.25
C TYR A 11 -12.92 -0.22 4.06
N LEU A 12 -11.65 -0.62 4.30
CA LEU A 12 -10.77 -1.06 3.21
C LEU A 12 -11.26 -2.34 2.57
N LYS A 13 -11.72 -3.29 3.38
CA LYS A 13 -12.24 -4.57 2.91
C LYS A 13 -13.41 -4.35 1.96
N GLU A 14 -14.42 -3.58 2.35
CA GLU A 14 -15.57 -3.25 1.51
C GLU A 14 -15.17 -2.52 0.23
N LYS A 15 -14.27 -1.53 0.34
CA LYS A 15 -13.78 -0.78 -0.83
C LYS A 15 -13.07 -1.70 -1.82
N ILE A 16 -12.22 -2.61 -1.34
CA ILE A 16 -11.47 -3.56 -2.17
C ILE A 16 -12.41 -4.62 -2.77
N GLU A 17 -13.25 -5.27 -1.97
CA GLU A 17 -14.11 -6.37 -2.44
C GLU A 17 -15.15 -5.89 -3.45
N SER A 18 -15.75 -4.72 -3.23
CA SER A 18 -16.81 -4.18 -4.11
C SER A 18 -16.27 -3.66 -5.44
N ASN A 19 -14.96 -3.36 -5.53
CA ASN A 19 -14.36 -2.70 -6.69
C ASN A 19 -13.03 -3.33 -7.11
N LYS A 20 -12.79 -4.60 -6.78
CA LYS A 20 -11.47 -5.24 -6.99
C LYS A 20 -10.99 -5.07 -8.44
N GLY A 21 -11.86 -5.32 -9.42
CA GLY A 21 -11.55 -5.15 -10.84
C GLY A 21 -11.15 -3.73 -11.27
N LYS A 22 -11.52 -2.68 -10.50
CA LYS A 22 -11.12 -1.30 -10.77
C LYS A 22 -9.69 -0.98 -10.31
N PHE A 23 -9.11 -1.81 -9.45
CA PHE A 23 -7.79 -1.55 -8.86
C PHE A 23 -6.72 -2.51 -9.38
N ILE A 24 -7.10 -3.74 -9.72
CA ILE A 24 -6.21 -4.72 -10.35
C ILE A 24 -5.81 -4.21 -11.74
N GLU A 25 -4.54 -4.43 -12.11
CA GLU A 25 -3.95 -3.93 -13.36
C GLU A 25 -3.95 -2.39 -13.50
N GLN A 26 -4.21 -1.67 -12.41
CA GLN A 26 -4.13 -0.21 -12.35
C GLN A 26 -2.96 0.26 -11.50
N ARG A 27 -2.61 1.54 -11.68
CA ARG A 27 -1.63 2.23 -10.85
C ARG A 27 -2.17 2.39 -9.42
N PHE A 28 -1.29 2.22 -8.44
CA PHE A 28 -1.66 2.34 -7.02
C PHE A 28 -2.13 3.75 -6.62
N ASP A 29 -1.68 4.80 -7.32
CA ASP A 29 -2.17 6.15 -7.09
C ASP A 29 -3.69 6.29 -7.28
N LYS A 30 -4.30 5.57 -8.24
CA LYS A 30 -5.76 5.52 -8.40
C LYS A 30 -6.45 5.00 -7.14
N PHE A 31 -5.90 3.95 -6.53
CA PHE A 31 -6.43 3.44 -5.26
C PHE A 31 -6.23 4.45 -4.13
N LEU A 32 -5.05 5.08 -4.04
CA LEU A 32 -4.77 6.10 -3.01
C LEU A 32 -5.69 7.33 -3.11
N CYS A 33 -6.17 7.68 -4.30
CA CYS A 33 -7.14 8.76 -4.50
C CYS A 33 -8.58 8.37 -4.10
N GLU A 34 -8.88 7.09 -4.07
CA GLU A 34 -10.22 6.53 -3.81
C GLU A 34 -10.47 6.21 -2.34
N ILE A 35 -9.39 6.16 -1.54
CA ILE A 35 -9.45 5.92 -0.10
C ILE A 35 -9.32 7.22 0.68
N ILE A 36 -10.04 7.31 1.79
CA ILE A 36 -10.04 8.48 2.68
C ILE A 36 -8.90 8.39 3.70
N ILE A 37 -8.43 7.17 3.98
CA ILE A 37 -7.36 6.89 4.95
C ILE A 37 -6.03 6.67 4.23
N SER A 38 -5.03 7.46 4.58
CA SER A 38 -3.69 7.36 3.99
C SER A 38 -2.84 6.33 4.74
N PRO A 39 -1.94 5.63 4.04
CA PRO A 39 -0.86 4.92 4.70
C PRO A 39 -0.03 5.85 5.60
N GLN A 40 0.41 5.31 6.72
CA GLN A 40 1.28 5.94 7.71
C GLN A 40 2.72 5.44 7.60
N LYS A 41 2.89 4.11 7.45
CA LYS A 41 4.20 3.44 7.37
C LYS A 41 4.20 2.35 6.33
N ILE A 42 5.39 1.97 5.88
CA ILE A 42 5.62 0.84 4.98
C ILE A 42 6.45 -0.21 5.69
N TYR A 43 6.01 -1.45 5.60
CA TYR A 43 6.74 -2.63 6.04
C TYR A 43 7.12 -3.50 4.84
N LYS A 44 8.25 -4.21 4.99
CA LYS A 44 8.71 -5.18 4.00
C LYS A 44 7.76 -6.37 3.98
N GLY A 45 7.21 -6.68 2.80
CA GLY A 45 6.47 -7.92 2.55
C GLY A 45 7.41 -9.04 2.08
N SER A 46 6.92 -9.88 1.17
CA SER A 46 7.72 -10.93 0.51
C SER A 46 8.76 -10.31 -0.42
N LEU A 47 10.01 -10.72 -0.22
CA LEU A 47 11.17 -10.26 -0.97
C LEU A 47 12.18 -11.39 -1.14
N ASN A 48 13.05 -11.25 -2.14
CA ASN A 48 14.29 -12.03 -2.25
C ASN A 48 15.50 -11.09 -2.18
N GLN A 49 16.70 -11.57 -2.55
CA GLN A 49 17.92 -10.77 -2.47
C GLN A 49 17.86 -9.46 -3.29
N ARG A 50 17.08 -9.39 -4.38
CA ARG A 50 17.09 -8.23 -5.30
C ARG A 50 15.71 -7.62 -5.57
N LYS A 51 14.63 -8.34 -5.28
CA LYS A 51 13.26 -7.97 -5.67
C LYS A 51 12.31 -7.99 -4.48
N VAL A 52 11.36 -7.07 -4.50
CA VAL A 52 10.23 -6.97 -3.56
C VAL A 52 8.96 -7.26 -4.33
N TYR A 53 8.29 -8.35 -3.99
CA TYR A 53 7.06 -8.79 -4.67
C TYR A 53 5.84 -8.18 -4.00
N THR A 54 5.86 -8.08 -2.67
CA THR A 54 4.78 -7.46 -1.92
C THR A 54 5.26 -6.34 -1.00
N SER A 55 4.42 -5.33 -0.84
CA SER A 55 4.61 -4.24 0.12
C SER A 55 3.43 -4.19 1.07
N ARG A 56 3.71 -3.91 2.34
CA ARG A 56 2.70 -3.77 3.40
C ARG A 56 2.64 -2.33 3.84
N PHE A 57 1.45 -1.76 3.91
CA PHE A 57 1.21 -0.38 4.30
C PHE A 57 0.38 -0.36 5.57
N LEU A 58 0.89 0.26 6.63
CA LEU A 58 0.12 0.51 7.84
C LEU A 58 -0.84 1.67 7.58
N ILE A 59 -2.14 1.46 7.75
CA ILE A 59 -3.16 2.50 7.53
C ILE A 59 -3.63 3.10 8.87
N GLN A 60 -3.77 2.24 9.88
CA GLN A 60 -4.01 2.55 11.30
C GLN A 60 -3.36 1.44 12.14
N GLU A 61 -3.21 1.65 13.45
CA GLU A 61 -2.41 0.83 14.39
C GLU A 61 -2.40 -0.68 14.10
N ASN A 62 -3.55 -1.29 13.78
CA ASN A 62 -3.68 -2.74 13.56
C ASN A 62 -4.18 -3.12 12.16
N VAL A 63 -4.14 -2.22 11.18
CA VAL A 63 -4.67 -2.46 9.82
C VAL A 63 -3.56 -2.32 8.78
N ILE A 64 -3.26 -3.43 8.11
CA ILE A 64 -2.29 -3.51 7.02
C ILE A 64 -3.03 -3.60 5.69
N LEU A 65 -2.63 -2.77 4.73
CA LEU A 65 -2.92 -2.96 3.32
C LEU A 65 -1.72 -3.67 2.67
N GLU A 66 -1.93 -4.88 2.18
CA GLU A 66 -0.89 -5.63 1.46
C GLU A 66 -1.14 -5.57 -0.05
N ILE A 67 -0.09 -5.24 -0.79
CA ILE A 67 -0.13 -5.13 -2.26
C ILE A 67 0.87 -6.11 -2.84
N LEU A 68 0.41 -6.92 -3.79
CA LEU A 68 1.25 -7.67 -4.70
C LEU A 68 1.46 -6.85 -5.97
N TRP A 69 2.71 -6.61 -6.35
CA TRP A 69 3.05 -5.82 -7.53
C TRP A 69 3.05 -6.68 -8.80
N ARG A 70 2.57 -6.13 -9.92
CA ARG A 70 2.63 -6.81 -11.24
C ARG A 70 4.06 -7.06 -11.68
N VAL A 71 4.89 -6.02 -11.55
CA VAL A 71 6.34 -6.11 -11.74
C VAL A 71 6.99 -5.94 -10.37
N PRO A 72 7.81 -6.90 -9.92
CA PRO A 72 8.50 -6.78 -8.63
C PRO A 72 9.38 -5.53 -8.59
N LEU A 73 9.40 -4.86 -7.45
CA LEU A 73 10.20 -3.65 -7.24
C LEU A 73 11.66 -4.02 -6.99
N LEU A 74 12.59 -3.13 -7.32
CA LEU A 74 13.99 -3.31 -6.95
C LEU A 74 14.15 -3.08 -5.44
N ARG A 75 14.75 -4.06 -4.76
CA ARG A 75 14.97 -4.01 -3.31
C ARG A 75 15.78 -2.80 -2.88
N ARG A 76 16.81 -2.44 -3.65
CA ARG A 76 17.67 -1.26 -3.35
C ARG A 76 16.87 0.05 -3.33
N ASP A 77 15.89 0.20 -4.22
CA ASP A 77 15.09 1.44 -4.33
C ASP A 77 14.13 1.53 -3.14
N VAL A 78 13.54 0.40 -2.77
CA VAL A 78 12.68 0.27 -1.57
C VAL A 78 13.50 0.54 -0.30
N GLU A 79 14.69 -0.04 -0.18
CA GLU A 79 15.57 0.17 0.98
C GLU A 79 16.10 1.59 1.07
N TYR A 80 16.44 2.21 -0.05
CA TYR A 80 16.81 3.63 -0.09
C TYR A 80 15.69 4.51 0.50
N LEU A 81 14.44 4.32 0.06
CA LEU A 81 13.30 5.08 0.56
C LEU A 81 13.02 4.80 2.04
N VAL A 82 13.01 3.52 2.43
CA VAL A 82 12.81 3.11 3.83
C VAL A 82 13.86 3.72 4.75
N ASN A 83 15.13 3.74 4.35
CA ASN A 83 16.20 4.32 5.13
C ASN A 83 16.11 5.86 5.17
N LYS A 84 15.85 6.48 4.02
CA LYS A 84 15.72 7.94 3.88
C LYS A 84 14.58 8.49 4.75
N ASN A 85 13.42 7.86 4.68
CA ASN A 85 12.19 8.33 5.30
C ASN A 85 11.81 7.53 6.57
N GLN A 86 12.72 6.71 7.10
CA GLN A 86 12.52 5.91 8.31
C GLN A 86 11.22 5.08 8.29
N SER A 87 10.90 4.50 7.13
CA SER A 87 9.67 3.75 6.84
C SER A 87 8.36 4.55 6.84
N TYR A 88 8.37 5.86 7.06
CA TYR A 88 7.16 6.69 6.97
C TYR A 88 6.68 6.80 5.52
N PHE A 89 5.36 6.84 5.33
CA PHE A 89 4.77 7.03 4.02
C PHE A 89 4.68 8.52 3.68
N THR A 90 5.70 9.04 3.00
CA THR A 90 5.79 10.45 2.60
C THR A 90 5.37 10.65 1.14
N ASN A 91 5.54 11.88 0.63
CA ASN A 91 5.33 12.18 -0.79
C ASN A 91 6.28 11.39 -1.72
N ASP A 92 7.49 11.02 -1.25
CA ASP A 92 8.42 10.21 -2.02
C ASP A 92 7.89 8.79 -2.20
N GLU A 93 7.41 8.17 -1.11
CA GLU A 93 6.74 6.87 -1.15
C GLU A 93 5.49 6.93 -2.02
N LYS A 94 4.65 7.96 -1.84
CA LYS A 94 3.44 8.15 -2.65
C LYS A 94 3.76 8.20 -4.14
N ARG A 95 4.80 8.92 -4.54
CA ARG A 95 5.25 9.00 -5.95
C ARG A 95 5.83 7.66 -6.42
N PHE A 96 6.71 7.05 -5.62
CA PHE A 96 7.37 5.81 -5.97
C PHE A 96 6.39 4.66 -6.11
N TYR A 97 5.59 4.37 -5.08
CA TYR A 97 4.62 3.28 -5.07
C TYR A 97 3.38 3.60 -5.91
N GLY A 98 2.91 4.85 -5.91
CA GLY A 98 1.71 5.25 -6.65
C GLY A 98 1.82 5.00 -8.16
N SER A 99 3.03 5.08 -8.72
CA SER A 99 3.29 4.78 -10.13
C SER A 99 3.33 3.27 -10.47
N LYS A 100 3.27 2.38 -9.48
CA LYS A 100 3.39 0.93 -9.66
C LYS A 100 2.04 0.28 -9.90
N ILE A 101 2.05 -0.79 -10.70
CA ILE A 101 0.85 -1.53 -11.09
C ILE A 101 0.54 -2.61 -10.06
N ILE A 102 -0.70 -2.63 -9.59
CA ILE A 102 -1.24 -3.62 -8.65
C ILE A 102 -1.55 -4.92 -9.41
N LYS A 103 -1.05 -6.04 -8.91
CA LYS A 103 -1.46 -7.39 -9.32
C LYS A 103 -2.51 -7.97 -8.38
N ASP A 104 -2.38 -7.73 -7.08
CA ASP A 104 -3.40 -8.06 -6.09
C ASP A 104 -3.33 -7.11 -4.90
N ILE A 105 -4.44 -6.95 -4.17
CA ILE A 105 -4.55 -6.05 -3.04
C ILE A 105 -5.53 -6.61 -1.99
N ARG A 106 -5.16 -6.52 -0.72
CA ARG A 106 -6.00 -6.98 0.40
C ARG A 106 -5.77 -6.20 1.67
N ALA A 107 -6.82 -6.08 2.49
CA ALA A 107 -6.73 -5.59 3.86
C ALA A 107 -6.50 -6.76 4.83
N ILE A 108 -5.67 -6.54 5.84
CA ILE A 108 -5.33 -7.51 6.89
C ILE A 108 -5.50 -6.78 8.23
N LYS A 109 -6.18 -7.42 9.17
CA LYS A 109 -6.24 -6.99 10.58
C LYS A 109 -5.20 -7.80 11.36
N LEU A 110 -4.34 -7.12 12.11
CA LEU A 110 -3.36 -7.73 13.02
C LEU A 110 -4.02 -8.24 14.30
#